data_AF-A0AAN5L300-F1
#
_entry.id   AF-A0AAN5L300-F1
#
_cell.length_a   1.000
_cell.length_b   1.000
_cell.length_c   1.000
_cell.angle_alpha   90.00
_cell.angle_beta   90.00
_cell.angle_gamma   90.00
#
_symmetry.space_group_name_H-M   'P 1'
#
loop_
_entity.id
_entity.type
_entity.pdbx_description
1 polymer ?
#
loop_
_entity_poly.entity_id
_entity_poly.type
_entity_poly.pdbx_seq_one_letter_code
_entity_poly.pdbx_strand_id
1 'polypeptide(L)'
;ENISHNVIVSRLFKNLKPFSSQEKGYRDTLIWLSFVKHLKESGRRDEVIFITENSSDFYINNKDEISFHGDLQKDLEEENISIKITPYKNLHEFVKTQIDKETHSFDHTKHESTFEDYVEIKSVEFLELLDNKQLGMYLEDSLFESKLSNINKITVDILEGFEDNSIERISQVDENKVYVSYEFNLRRVFIKIEIPYLDYITNKTEIDSKYEVLNNNGRLVMIETLVRPYFDVSFIFSPQTEELESFSVDHLWLRR
;
A
#
# COMPACT_ATOMS: atom_id res chain seq x y z
N GLU A 1 -23.58 7.33 -5.60
CA GLU A 1 -23.96 6.01 -5.05
C GLU A 1 -24.47 6.17 -3.63
N ASN A 2 -25.43 5.36 -3.16
CA ASN A 2 -25.99 5.51 -1.81
C ASN A 2 -26.12 4.12 -1.14
N ILE A 3 -25.14 3.76 -0.31
CA ILE A 3 -25.25 2.65 0.65
C ILE A 3 -25.90 3.23 1.91
N SER A 4 -26.96 2.58 2.40
CA SER A 4 -27.66 3.08 3.59
C SER A 4 -26.76 3.04 4.81
N HIS A 5 -26.64 4.17 5.52
CA HIS A 5 -25.86 4.26 6.76
C HIS A 5 -26.33 3.23 7.80
N ASN A 6 -27.63 2.91 7.83
CA ASN A 6 -28.18 1.90 8.74
C ASN A 6 -27.59 0.51 8.50
N VAL A 7 -27.26 0.17 7.25
CA VAL A 7 -26.65 -1.13 6.91
C VAL A 7 -25.23 -1.20 7.47
N ILE A 8 -24.46 -0.13 7.32
CA ILE A 8 -23.09 -0.02 7.83
C ILE A 8 -23.07 -0.13 9.37
N VAL A 9 -23.95 0.62 10.03
CA VAL A 9 -24.08 0.59 11.50
C VAL A 9 -24.52 -0.80 11.98
N SER A 10 -25.47 -1.44 11.29
CA SER A 10 -25.91 -2.79 11.65
C SER A 10 -24.78 -3.82 11.54
N ARG A 11 -23.88 -3.64 10.56
CA ARG A 11 -22.72 -4.49 10.33
C ARG A 11 -21.69 -4.35 11.45
N LEU A 12 -21.42 -3.11 11.86
CA LEU A 12 -20.56 -2.79 13.01
C LEU A 12 -21.05 -3.49 14.28
N PHE A 13 -22.34 -3.36 14.62
CA PHE A 13 -22.90 -4.00 15.83
C PHE A 13 -22.85 -5.53 15.78
N LYS A 14 -22.88 -6.12 14.59
CA LYS A 14 -22.75 -7.58 14.39
C LYS A 14 -21.29 -8.05 14.36
N ASN A 15 -20.31 -7.15 14.46
CA ASN A 15 -18.88 -7.44 14.33
C ASN A 15 -18.54 -8.26 13.08
N LEU A 16 -19.21 -7.96 11.96
CA LEU A 16 -18.89 -8.60 10.67
C LEU A 16 -17.74 -7.84 10.01
N LYS A 17 -16.87 -8.56 9.29
CA LYS A 17 -15.80 -7.95 8.50
C LYS A 17 -16.37 -6.95 7.48
N PRO A 18 -15.63 -5.90 7.08
CA PRO A 18 -14.25 -5.59 7.43
C PRO A 18 -14.10 -4.81 8.75
N PHE A 19 -15.16 -4.66 9.56
CA PHE A 19 -14.99 -4.07 10.88
C PHE A 19 -14.13 -4.99 11.76
N SER A 20 -13.07 -4.42 12.33
CA SER A 20 -12.31 -5.02 13.42
C SER A 20 -12.71 -4.35 14.73
N SER A 21 -12.53 -5.05 15.86
CA SER A 21 -12.83 -4.50 17.18
C SER A 21 -12.18 -3.13 17.35
N GLN A 22 -12.99 -2.09 17.62
CA GLN A 22 -12.65 -0.65 17.73
C GLN A 22 -12.79 0.20 16.46
N GLU A 23 -13.99 0.22 15.84
CA GLU A 23 -14.47 1.25 14.88
C GLU A 23 -13.66 1.45 13.58
N LYS A 24 -12.52 0.76 13.41
CA LYS A 24 -11.77 0.71 12.14
C LYS A 24 -12.48 -0.21 11.15
N GLY A 25 -12.61 0.26 9.90
CA GLY A 25 -13.22 -0.51 8.81
C GLY A 25 -14.43 0.14 8.13
N TYR A 26 -14.82 1.37 8.50
CA TYR A 26 -15.97 2.04 7.87
C TYR A 26 -15.76 2.25 6.36
N ARG A 27 -14.59 2.76 5.95
CA ARG A 27 -14.22 2.93 4.53
C ARG A 27 -14.25 1.61 3.78
N ASP A 28 -13.65 0.59 4.36
CA ASP A 28 -13.59 -0.74 3.75
C ASP A 28 -14.98 -1.37 3.66
N THR A 29 -15.85 -1.13 4.65
CA THR A 29 -17.25 -1.58 4.61
C THR A 29 -18.01 -0.89 3.50
N LEU A 30 -17.76 0.40 3.26
CA LEU A 30 -18.33 1.11 2.12
C LEU A 30 -17.86 0.51 0.79
N ILE A 31 -16.55 0.29 0.63
CA ILE A 31 -15.98 -0.34 -0.58
C ILE A 31 -16.62 -1.70 -0.82
N TRP A 32 -16.69 -2.53 0.23
CA TRP A 32 -17.27 -3.87 0.19
C TRP A 32 -18.75 -3.86 -0.21
N LEU A 33 -19.58 -3.05 0.45
CA LEU A 33 -21.02 -3.01 0.16
C LEU A 33 -21.28 -2.38 -1.21
N SER A 34 -20.50 -1.37 -1.61
CA SER A 34 -20.56 -0.79 -2.96
C SER A 34 -20.17 -1.82 -4.01
N PHE A 35 -19.16 -2.66 -3.76
CA PHE A 35 -18.75 -3.74 -4.66
C PHE A 35 -19.88 -4.76 -4.88
N VAL A 36 -20.45 -5.32 -3.80
CA VAL A 36 -21.56 -6.28 -3.89
C VAL A 36 -22.75 -5.67 -4.64
N LYS A 37 -23.11 -4.43 -4.30
CA LYS A 37 -24.20 -3.71 -4.98
C LYS A 37 -23.91 -3.49 -6.46
N HIS A 38 -22.70 -3.07 -6.80
CA HIS A 38 -22.28 -2.85 -8.18
C HIS A 38 -22.38 -4.14 -9.00
N LEU A 39 -21.92 -5.27 -8.46
CA LEU A 39 -22.05 -6.58 -9.13
C LEU A 39 -23.50 -6.93 -9.41
N LYS A 40 -24.38 -6.79 -8.41
CA LYS A 40 -25.81 -7.03 -8.55
C LYS A 40 -26.46 -6.14 -9.61
N GLU A 41 -26.18 -4.84 -9.57
CA GLU A 41 -26.80 -3.85 -10.46
C GLU A 41 -26.25 -3.93 -11.90
N SER A 42 -24.98 -4.29 -12.06
CA SER A 42 -24.33 -4.38 -13.37
C SER A 42 -24.89 -5.50 -14.25
N GLY A 43 -25.46 -6.56 -13.64
CA GLY A 43 -25.92 -7.75 -14.35
C GLY A 43 -24.85 -8.47 -15.17
N ARG A 44 -23.57 -8.15 -14.92
CA ARG A 44 -22.43 -8.73 -15.64
C ARG A 44 -22.34 -10.24 -15.41
N ARG A 45 -21.83 -10.95 -16.40
CA ARG A 45 -21.57 -12.39 -16.33
C ARG A 45 -20.11 -12.76 -16.57
N ASP A 46 -19.32 -11.79 -17.01
CA ASP A 46 -17.90 -11.93 -17.25
C ASP A 46 -17.16 -12.02 -15.92
N GLU A 47 -15.98 -12.64 -15.94
CA GLU A 47 -15.11 -12.73 -14.78
C GLU A 47 -14.75 -11.34 -14.24
N VAL A 48 -14.80 -11.21 -12.92
CA VAL A 48 -14.44 -9.98 -12.21
C VAL A 48 -13.12 -10.19 -11.48
N ILE A 49 -12.19 -9.27 -11.68
CA ILE A 49 -10.92 -9.24 -10.96
C ILE A 49 -11.10 -8.29 -9.78
N PHE A 50 -10.80 -8.77 -8.57
CA PHE A 50 -10.83 -7.94 -7.37
C PHE A 50 -9.42 -7.84 -6.79
N ILE A 51 -8.94 -6.62 -6.61
CA ILE A 51 -7.57 -6.33 -6.16
C ILE A 51 -7.65 -5.47 -4.90
N THR A 52 -7.02 -5.91 -3.81
CA THR A 52 -6.88 -5.09 -2.60
C THR A 52 -5.66 -5.49 -1.77
N GLU A 53 -4.94 -4.49 -1.30
CA GLU A 53 -3.85 -4.66 -0.34
C GLU A 53 -4.36 -4.99 1.08
N ASN A 54 -5.64 -4.70 1.38
CA ASN A 54 -6.27 -5.06 2.65
C ASN A 54 -6.71 -6.54 2.65
N SER A 55 -5.74 -7.43 2.42
CA SER A 55 -5.96 -8.87 2.34
C SER A 55 -6.53 -9.46 3.64
N SER A 56 -6.18 -8.90 4.81
CA SER A 56 -6.64 -9.42 6.11
C SER A 56 -8.13 -9.23 6.36
N ASP A 57 -8.75 -8.21 5.77
CA ASP A 57 -10.17 -7.96 5.96
C ASP A 57 -11.02 -8.57 4.85
N PHE A 58 -10.51 -8.62 3.62
CA PHE A 58 -11.26 -9.08 2.46
C PHE A 58 -11.02 -10.57 2.12
N TYR A 59 -9.88 -11.14 2.50
CA TYR A 59 -9.47 -12.48 2.08
C TYR A 59 -9.21 -13.44 3.24
N ILE A 60 -9.29 -14.74 2.92
CA ILE A 60 -8.70 -15.84 3.69
C ILE A 60 -7.50 -16.33 2.89
N ASN A 61 -6.31 -16.19 3.47
CA ASN A 61 -5.06 -16.70 2.91
C ASN A 61 -4.86 -18.14 3.38
N ASN A 62 -5.30 -19.12 2.58
CA ASN A 62 -4.86 -20.50 2.75
C ASN A 62 -3.62 -20.74 1.88
N LYS A 63 -2.71 -21.62 2.33
CA LYS A 63 -1.31 -21.73 1.84
C LYS A 63 -1.10 -21.67 0.33
N ASP A 64 -2.08 -22.08 -0.49
CA ASP A 64 -1.99 -22.07 -1.96
C ASP A 64 -3.20 -21.43 -2.67
N GLU A 65 -4.18 -20.86 -1.94
CA GLU A 65 -5.40 -20.30 -2.54
C GLU A 65 -5.92 -19.09 -1.77
N ILE A 66 -6.07 -17.97 -2.49
CA ILE A 66 -6.71 -16.75 -1.99
C ILE A 66 -8.20 -16.89 -2.26
N SER A 67 -9.01 -16.76 -1.22
CA SER A 67 -10.46 -16.73 -1.34
C SER A 67 -11.02 -15.57 -0.53
N PHE A 68 -12.22 -15.08 -0.87
CA PHE A 68 -12.87 -14.06 -0.07
C PHE A 68 -13.16 -14.55 1.35
N HIS A 69 -13.16 -13.62 2.30
CA HIS A 69 -13.63 -13.89 3.65
C HIS A 69 -15.07 -14.40 3.65
N GLY A 70 -15.41 -15.29 4.60
CA GLY A 70 -16.72 -15.95 4.64
C GLY A 70 -17.91 -14.98 4.75
N ASP A 71 -17.71 -13.82 5.36
CA ASP A 71 -18.75 -12.77 5.39
C ASP A 71 -19.02 -12.17 4.00
N LEU A 72 -18.00 -12.04 3.15
CA LEU A 72 -18.16 -11.49 1.79
C LEU A 72 -18.83 -12.54 0.89
N GLN A 73 -18.43 -13.80 1.05
CA GLN A 73 -19.06 -14.92 0.35
C GLN A 73 -20.57 -14.98 0.67
N LYS A 74 -20.95 -14.84 1.95
CA LYS A 74 -22.37 -14.80 2.35
C LYS A 74 -23.13 -13.63 1.72
N ASP A 75 -22.56 -12.42 1.70
CA ASP A 75 -23.23 -11.29 1.07
C ASP A 75 -23.45 -11.53 -0.44
N LEU A 76 -22.46 -12.13 -1.12
CA LEU A 76 -22.58 -12.48 -2.54
C LEU A 76 -23.67 -13.54 -2.78
N GLU A 77 -23.75 -14.55 -1.91
CA GLU A 77 -24.79 -15.58 -1.94
C GLU A 77 -26.18 -15.02 -1.67
N GLU A 78 -26.34 -14.18 -0.64
CA GLU A 78 -27.61 -13.52 -0.28
C GLU A 78 -28.15 -12.66 -1.43
N GLU A 79 -27.26 -12.05 -2.21
CA GLU A 79 -27.61 -11.22 -3.37
C GLU A 79 -27.71 -12.02 -4.69
N ASN A 80 -27.59 -13.35 -4.64
CA ASN A 80 -27.62 -14.27 -5.79
C ASN A 80 -26.59 -13.94 -6.88
N ILE A 81 -25.39 -13.50 -6.49
CA ILE A 81 -24.31 -13.18 -7.41
C ILE A 81 -23.50 -14.46 -7.69
N SER A 82 -23.62 -15.00 -8.90
CA SER A 82 -22.93 -16.23 -9.34
C SER A 82 -21.76 -15.97 -10.29
N ILE A 83 -21.22 -14.76 -10.29
CA ILE A 83 -20.12 -14.34 -11.17
C ILE A 83 -18.81 -14.94 -10.65
N LYS A 84 -17.92 -15.38 -11.55
CA LYS A 84 -16.57 -15.77 -11.17
C LYS A 84 -15.80 -14.52 -10.74
N ILE A 85 -15.37 -14.47 -9.48
CA ILE A 85 -14.55 -13.38 -8.96
C ILE A 85 -13.19 -13.93 -8.57
N THR A 86 -12.12 -13.38 -9.14
CA THR A 86 -10.75 -13.83 -8.89
C THR A 86 -10.02 -12.77 -8.05
N PRO A 87 -9.64 -13.09 -6.80
CA PRO A 87 -8.99 -12.15 -5.89
C PRO A 87 -7.48 -12.08 -6.10
N TYR A 88 -6.92 -10.89 -5.93
CA TYR A 88 -5.47 -10.61 -5.96
C TYR A 88 -5.09 -9.66 -4.82
N LYS A 89 -3.89 -9.82 -4.25
CA LYS A 89 -3.38 -8.97 -3.16
C LYS A 89 -2.90 -7.62 -3.63
N ASN A 90 -2.39 -7.56 -4.85
CA ASN A 90 -1.94 -6.34 -5.47
C ASN A 90 -1.98 -6.49 -6.98
N LEU A 91 -1.77 -5.36 -7.64
CA LEU A 91 -1.78 -5.27 -9.08
C LEU A 91 -0.66 -6.11 -9.72
N HIS A 92 0.50 -6.18 -9.04
CA HIS A 92 1.62 -7.01 -9.44
C HIS A 92 1.26 -8.50 -9.56
N GLU A 93 0.59 -9.07 -8.56
CA GLU A 93 0.14 -10.47 -8.56
C GLU A 93 -0.84 -10.76 -9.71
N PHE A 94 -1.77 -9.83 -9.96
CA PHE A 94 -2.71 -9.92 -11.08
C PHE A 94 -1.97 -9.97 -12.42
N VAL A 95 -1.09 -9.00 -12.69
CA VAL A 95 -0.38 -8.94 -13.96
C VAL A 95 0.56 -10.11 -14.16
N LYS A 96 1.26 -10.56 -13.11
CA LYS A 96 2.16 -11.72 -13.17
C LYS A 96 1.44 -12.99 -13.61
N THR A 97 0.19 -13.16 -13.21
CA THR A 97 -0.59 -14.40 -13.47
C THR A 97 -1.39 -14.35 -14.77
N GLN A 98 -1.75 -13.17 -15.27
CA GLN A 98 -2.67 -13.04 -16.41
C GLN A 98 -2.00 -12.66 -17.73
N ILE A 99 -0.80 -12.07 -17.71
CA ILE A 99 -0.25 -11.41 -18.90
C ILE A 99 1.08 -12.04 -19.33
N ASP A 100 0.96 -13.02 -20.22
CA ASP A 100 1.99 -13.35 -21.20
C ASP A 100 1.87 -12.31 -22.33
N LYS A 101 2.74 -11.28 -22.32
CA LYS A 101 3.23 -10.54 -23.50
C LYS A 101 3.95 -9.26 -23.09
N GLU A 102 5.21 -9.18 -23.49
CA GLU A 102 5.95 -7.92 -23.59
C GLU A 102 5.25 -7.02 -24.61
N THR A 103 4.90 -5.80 -24.20
CA THR A 103 4.33 -4.81 -25.11
C THR A 103 5.49 -4.12 -25.83
N HIS A 104 5.96 -4.70 -26.95
CA HIS A 104 7.06 -4.16 -27.77
C HIS A 104 6.81 -2.75 -28.35
N SER A 105 5.63 -2.16 -28.13
CA SER A 105 5.22 -0.86 -28.65
C SER A 105 5.27 0.28 -27.63
N PHE A 106 5.70 0.03 -26.38
CA PHE A 106 5.92 1.13 -25.44
C PHE A 106 7.28 1.77 -25.73
N ASP A 107 7.28 3.07 -26.03
CA ASP A 107 8.53 3.82 -26.19
C ASP A 107 9.03 4.18 -24.79
N HIS A 108 9.95 3.35 -24.28
CA HIS A 108 10.51 3.47 -22.92
C HIS A 108 11.04 4.88 -22.66
N THR A 109 11.66 5.51 -23.66
CA THR A 109 12.37 6.78 -23.51
C THR A 109 11.48 8.01 -23.40
N LYS A 110 10.20 7.91 -23.81
CA LYS A 110 9.32 9.08 -23.88
C LYS A 110 8.70 9.44 -22.54
N HIS A 111 8.50 8.47 -21.66
CA HIS A 111 7.70 8.62 -20.43
C HIS A 111 8.49 8.45 -19.14
N GLU A 112 9.77 8.06 -19.22
CA GLU A 112 10.65 7.84 -18.07
C GLU A 112 10.62 9.00 -17.08
N SER A 113 10.87 10.23 -17.51
CA SER A 113 10.89 11.39 -16.60
C SER A 113 9.55 11.64 -15.89
N THR A 114 8.43 11.27 -16.52
CA THR A 114 7.10 11.41 -15.89
C THR A 114 6.91 10.35 -14.79
N PHE A 115 7.51 9.18 -14.97
CA PHE A 115 7.48 8.12 -13.96
C PHE A 115 8.38 8.46 -12.77
N GLU A 116 9.57 9.01 -13.01
CA GLU A 116 10.52 9.41 -11.95
C GLU A 116 9.86 10.35 -10.93
N ASP A 117 9.30 11.47 -11.41
CA ASP A 117 8.63 12.45 -10.54
C ASP A 117 7.48 11.82 -9.75
N TYR A 118 6.67 10.99 -10.41
CA TYR A 118 5.52 10.33 -9.80
C TYR A 118 5.93 9.34 -8.71
N VAL A 119 6.86 8.43 -9.02
CA VAL A 119 7.25 7.38 -8.08
C VAL A 119 8.10 7.93 -6.93
N GLU A 120 8.87 9.00 -7.14
CA GLU A 120 9.59 9.69 -6.06
C GLU A 120 8.59 10.26 -5.05
N ILE A 121 7.60 11.04 -5.51
CA ILE A 121 6.57 11.62 -4.64
C ILE A 121 5.79 10.53 -3.91
N LYS A 122 5.33 9.49 -4.63
CA LYS A 122 4.53 8.42 -4.02
C LYS A 122 5.30 7.55 -3.05
N SER A 123 6.60 7.39 -3.25
CA SER A 123 7.44 6.65 -2.32
C SER A 123 7.75 7.43 -1.05
N VAL A 124 7.90 8.76 -1.14
CA VAL A 124 7.94 9.63 0.04
C VAL A 124 6.65 9.53 0.83
N GLU A 125 5.49 9.67 0.17
CA GLU A 125 4.18 9.51 0.82
C GLU A 125 4.07 8.14 1.51
N PHE A 126 4.52 7.06 0.86
CA PHE A 126 4.53 5.72 1.44
C PHE A 126 5.40 5.63 2.70
N LEU A 127 6.64 6.13 2.65
CA LEU A 127 7.57 6.10 3.78
C LEU A 127 7.07 6.93 4.98
N GLU A 128 6.40 8.05 4.72
CA GLU A 128 5.81 8.89 5.77
C GLU A 128 4.60 8.25 6.47
N LEU A 129 3.99 7.25 5.85
CA LEU A 129 2.83 6.52 6.38
C LEU A 129 3.20 5.22 7.11
N LEU A 130 4.50 4.87 7.19
CA LEU A 130 4.93 3.66 7.89
C LEU A 130 4.55 3.72 9.38
N ASP A 131 4.06 2.59 9.89
CA ASP A 131 3.84 2.43 11.32
C ASP A 131 5.08 1.90 12.06
N ASN A 132 4.98 1.82 13.40
CA ASN A 132 6.01 1.26 14.26
C ASN A 132 6.49 -0.13 13.85
N LYS A 133 5.57 -1.02 13.44
CA LYS A 133 5.90 -2.39 13.08
C LYS A 133 6.65 -2.43 11.76
N GLN A 134 6.18 -1.68 10.77
CA GLN A 134 6.84 -1.57 9.47
C GLN A 134 8.22 -0.93 9.60
N LEU A 135 8.38 0.12 10.42
CA LEU A 135 9.69 0.70 10.70
C LEU A 135 10.63 -0.30 11.38
N GLY A 136 10.15 -1.04 12.38
CA GLY A 136 10.96 -2.07 13.03
C GLY A 136 11.42 -3.16 12.04
N MET A 137 10.54 -3.55 11.11
CA MET A 137 10.85 -4.49 10.05
C MET A 137 11.88 -3.93 9.05
N TYR A 138 11.61 -2.75 8.46
CA TYR A 138 12.44 -2.19 7.39
C TYR A 138 13.77 -1.63 7.88
N LEU A 139 13.83 -1.05 9.08
CA LEU A 139 15.08 -0.58 9.69
C LEU A 139 15.85 -1.68 10.43
N GLU A 140 15.30 -2.90 10.45
CA GLU A 140 15.80 -4.06 11.19
C GLU A 140 16.08 -3.73 12.67
N ASP A 141 15.17 -2.96 13.30
CA ASP A 141 15.34 -2.43 14.64
C ASP A 141 14.15 -2.72 15.55
N SER A 142 14.35 -3.66 16.47
CA SER A 142 13.36 -4.06 17.48
C SER A 142 12.88 -2.93 18.40
N LEU A 143 13.59 -1.79 18.42
CA LEU A 143 13.21 -0.61 19.20
C LEU A 143 11.79 -0.14 18.86
N PHE A 144 11.42 -0.08 17.58
CA PHE A 144 10.10 0.39 17.14
C PHE A 144 8.98 -0.60 17.44
N GLU A 145 9.28 -1.90 17.46
CA GLU A 145 8.29 -2.95 17.71
C GLU A 145 8.01 -3.13 19.21
N SER A 146 9.03 -2.98 20.07
CA SER A 146 8.95 -3.44 21.46
C SER A 146 9.14 -2.37 22.53
N LYS A 147 9.76 -1.23 22.20
CA LYS A 147 10.19 -0.23 23.21
C LYS A 147 9.57 1.15 23.03
N LEU A 148 9.12 1.47 21.83
CA LEU A 148 8.45 2.73 21.55
C LEU A 148 6.93 2.53 21.57
N SER A 149 6.22 3.47 22.19
CA SER A 149 4.77 3.40 22.37
C SER A 149 4.02 3.63 21.06
N ASN A 150 4.13 4.83 20.48
CA ASN A 150 3.62 5.20 19.16
C ASN A 150 4.47 6.34 18.59
N ILE A 151 4.69 6.29 17.28
CA ILE A 151 5.31 7.38 16.53
C ILE A 151 4.27 8.48 16.29
N ASN A 152 4.67 9.74 16.48
CA ASN A 152 3.78 10.87 16.27
C ASN A 152 3.73 11.28 14.80
N LYS A 153 4.89 11.32 14.15
CA LYS A 153 5.05 11.73 12.76
C LYS A 153 6.34 11.17 12.17
N ILE A 154 6.29 10.81 10.89
CA ILE A 154 7.48 10.59 10.05
C ILE A 154 7.56 11.74 9.05
N THR A 155 8.76 12.20 8.76
CA THR A 155 9.05 13.15 7.68
C THR A 155 10.25 12.64 6.91
N VAL A 156 10.17 12.70 5.59
CA VAL A 156 11.19 12.13 4.72
C VAL A 156 11.82 13.23 3.88
N ASP A 157 13.14 13.35 3.96
CA ASP A 157 13.90 14.32 3.18
C ASP A 157 14.86 13.60 2.22
N ILE A 158 14.66 13.81 0.92
CA ILE A 158 15.58 13.33 -0.11
C ILE A 158 16.69 14.36 -0.28
N LEU A 159 17.91 13.99 0.08
CA LEU A 159 19.08 14.86 -0.08
C LEU A 159 19.73 14.67 -1.45
N GLU A 160 19.73 13.44 -1.95
CA GLU A 160 20.31 13.11 -3.24
C GLU A 160 19.50 11.99 -3.91
N GLY A 161 18.92 12.34 -5.06
CA GLY A 161 18.88 11.55 -6.29
C GLY A 161 18.02 10.29 -6.33
N PHE A 162 17.19 10.24 -7.36
CA PHE A 162 16.65 9.07 -8.01
C PHE A 162 17.73 8.38 -8.88
N GLU A 163 17.94 7.08 -8.74
CA GLU A 163 18.96 6.33 -9.48
C GLU A 163 18.55 4.91 -9.85
N ASP A 164 19.31 4.35 -10.80
CA ASP A 164 19.21 2.97 -11.28
C ASP A 164 17.77 2.57 -11.59
N ASN A 165 17.07 3.44 -12.28
CA ASN A 165 15.67 3.26 -12.61
C ASN A 165 15.47 2.45 -13.86
N SER A 166 14.46 1.58 -13.82
CA SER A 166 14.23 0.60 -14.85
C SER A 166 12.75 0.22 -14.90
N ILE A 167 12.24 0.07 -16.12
CA ILE A 167 10.92 -0.52 -16.33
C ILE A 167 11.09 -2.04 -16.45
N GLU A 168 10.75 -2.76 -15.39
CA GLU A 168 10.84 -4.22 -15.35
C GLU A 168 9.79 -4.89 -16.24
N ARG A 169 8.59 -4.32 -16.31
CA ARG A 169 7.50 -4.90 -17.10
C ARG A 169 6.46 -3.86 -17.50
N ILE A 170 5.97 -3.99 -18.73
CA ILE A 170 4.77 -3.30 -19.20
C ILE A 170 3.77 -4.32 -19.72
N SER A 171 2.52 -4.17 -19.31
CA SER A 171 1.45 -5.08 -19.68
C SER A 171 0.16 -4.32 -19.92
N GLN A 172 -0.51 -4.60 -21.05
CA GLN A 172 -1.78 -3.95 -21.36
C GLN A 172 -2.87 -4.46 -20.42
N VAL A 173 -3.56 -3.54 -19.74
CA VAL A 173 -4.69 -3.86 -18.84
C VAL A 173 -6.03 -3.54 -19.52
N ASP A 174 -6.07 -2.48 -20.33
CA ASP A 174 -7.23 -2.05 -21.11
C ASP A 174 -6.77 -1.40 -22.42
N GLU A 175 -7.67 -1.05 -23.34
CA GLU A 175 -7.37 -0.36 -24.61
C GLU A 175 -6.47 0.88 -24.40
N ASN A 176 -6.67 1.59 -23.29
CA ASN A 176 -5.99 2.86 -23.00
C ASN A 176 -5.16 2.85 -21.70
N LYS A 177 -5.00 1.70 -21.05
CA LYS A 177 -4.30 1.58 -19.77
C LYS A 177 -3.24 0.49 -19.82
N VAL A 178 -2.05 0.84 -19.37
CA VAL A 178 -0.94 -0.10 -19.21
C VAL A 178 -0.54 -0.18 -17.75
N TYR A 179 -0.30 -1.40 -17.30
CA TYR A 179 0.43 -1.67 -16.08
C TYR A 179 1.91 -1.45 -16.31
N VAL A 180 2.57 -0.84 -15.33
CA VAL A 180 4.01 -0.64 -15.29
C VAL A 180 4.55 -1.20 -13.98
N SER A 181 5.50 -2.13 -14.08
CA SER A 181 6.39 -2.52 -12.98
C SER A 181 7.67 -1.74 -13.12
N TYR A 182 8.11 -1.10 -12.05
CA TYR A 182 9.20 -0.13 -12.08
C TYR A 182 10.11 -0.35 -10.88
N GLU A 183 11.42 -0.43 -11.11
CA GLU A 183 12.41 -0.50 -10.06
C GLU A 183 13.25 0.78 -10.05
N PHE A 184 13.69 1.21 -8.86
CA PHE A 184 14.60 2.34 -8.69
C PHE A 184 15.16 2.37 -7.26
N ASN A 185 16.12 3.27 -7.02
CA ASN A 185 16.53 3.59 -5.66
C ASN A 185 16.71 5.09 -5.43
N LEU A 186 16.59 5.50 -4.17
CA LEU A 186 16.84 6.88 -3.74
C LEU A 186 18.17 6.92 -2.98
N ARG A 187 19.16 7.67 -3.48
CA ARG A 187 20.57 7.54 -3.05
C ARG A 187 20.78 7.96 -1.60
N ARG A 188 20.21 9.08 -1.15
CA ARG A 188 20.32 9.57 0.23
C ARG A 188 19.00 10.12 0.73
N VAL A 189 18.38 9.37 1.63
CA VAL A 189 17.09 9.70 2.23
C VAL A 189 17.23 9.75 3.74
N PHE A 190 16.88 10.88 4.34
CA PHE A 190 16.72 10.98 5.79
C PHE A 190 15.30 10.63 6.19
N ILE A 191 15.17 9.66 7.09
CA ILE A 191 13.90 9.36 7.75
C ILE A 191 13.95 10.01 9.13
N LYS A 192 13.13 11.04 9.32
CA LYS A 192 12.97 11.76 10.59
C LYS A 192 11.73 11.26 11.29
N ILE A 193 11.91 10.78 12.52
CA ILE A 193 10.86 10.13 13.29
C ILE A 193 10.65 10.93 14.58
N GLU A 194 9.43 11.41 14.78
CA GLU A 194 9.05 12.13 15.99
C GLU A 194 8.46 11.16 17.02
N ILE A 195 9.15 11.01 18.15
CA ILE A 195 8.79 10.10 19.23
C ILE A 195 8.50 10.85 20.54
N PRO A 196 7.71 10.28 21.46
CA PRO A 196 7.51 10.84 22.79
C PRO A 196 8.83 10.97 23.57
N TYR A 197 9.00 12.09 24.30
CA TYR A 197 10.20 12.31 25.13
C TYR A 197 10.41 11.21 26.18
N LEU A 198 9.34 10.64 26.72
CA LEU A 198 9.42 9.55 27.69
C LEU A 198 10.02 8.28 27.08
N ASP A 199 9.67 7.97 25.83
CA ASP A 199 10.22 6.82 25.11
C ASP A 199 11.70 7.06 24.80
N TYR A 200 12.05 8.30 24.43
CA TYR A 200 13.44 8.70 24.24
C TYR A 200 14.28 8.53 25.50
N ILE A 201 13.87 9.12 26.63
CA ILE A 201 14.70 9.12 27.83
C ILE A 201 14.84 7.73 28.44
N THR A 202 13.79 6.89 28.35
CA THR A 202 13.79 5.50 28.81
C THR A 202 14.76 4.63 27.99
N ASN A 203 14.92 4.93 26.70
CA ASN A 203 15.73 4.13 25.76
C ASN A 203 16.96 4.89 25.24
N LYS A 204 17.39 5.95 25.95
CA LYS A 204 18.34 6.96 25.45
C LYS A 204 19.64 6.35 24.91
N THR A 205 20.25 5.44 25.65
CA THR A 205 21.53 4.83 25.26
C THR A 205 21.43 4.08 23.93
N GLU A 206 20.34 3.35 23.70
CA GLU A 206 20.15 2.62 22.45
C GLU A 206 19.84 3.56 21.29
N ILE A 207 18.96 4.55 21.50
CA ILE A 207 18.60 5.54 20.49
C ILE A 207 19.82 6.34 20.06
N ASP A 208 20.56 6.92 21.00
CA ASP A 208 21.74 7.75 20.72
C ASP A 208 22.85 6.97 19.98
N SER A 209 22.85 5.63 20.06
CA SER A 209 23.83 4.79 19.35
C SER A 209 23.48 4.48 17.90
N LYS A 210 22.22 4.70 17.49
CA LYS A 210 21.67 4.29 16.19
C LYS A 210 21.08 5.45 15.39
N TYR A 211 20.70 6.53 16.05
CA TYR A 211 19.99 7.67 15.47
C TYR A 211 20.61 8.98 15.90
N GLU A 212 20.58 9.97 15.01
CA GLU A 212 20.91 11.35 15.34
C GLU A 212 19.71 12.03 16.00
N VAL A 213 19.92 12.79 17.07
CA VAL A 213 18.85 13.50 17.79
C VAL A 213 18.86 14.97 17.37
N LEU A 214 17.86 15.39 16.60
CA LEU A 214 17.83 16.72 15.97
C LEU A 214 17.22 17.80 16.86
N ASN A 215 16.16 17.47 17.60
CA ASN A 215 15.44 18.43 18.45
C ASN A 215 14.74 17.72 19.60
N ASN A 216 14.60 18.44 20.72
CA ASN A 216 13.79 18.07 21.87
C ASN A 216 13.06 19.33 22.39
N ASN A 217 11.73 19.34 22.27
CA ASN A 217 10.90 20.44 22.78
C ASN A 217 10.31 20.16 24.19
N GLY A 218 10.84 19.15 24.89
CA GLY A 218 10.38 18.71 26.21
C GLY A 218 9.16 17.79 26.19
N ARG A 219 8.52 17.59 25.04
CA ARG A 219 7.39 16.67 24.86
C ARG A 219 7.67 15.61 23.81
N LEU A 220 8.25 16.03 22.69
CA LEU A 220 8.59 15.21 21.54
C LEU A 220 10.07 15.37 21.23
N VAL A 221 10.67 14.28 20.75
CA VAL A 221 12.05 14.21 20.32
C VAL A 221 12.06 13.76 18.86
N MET A 222 12.77 14.49 18.02
CA MET A 222 12.98 14.11 16.63
C MET A 222 14.31 13.37 16.52
N ILE A 223 14.23 12.12 16.08
CA ILE A 223 15.38 11.28 15.76
C ILE A 223 15.49 11.11 14.25
N GLU A 224 16.70 10.89 13.74
CA GLU A 224 16.98 10.80 12.31
C GLU A 224 17.90 9.61 12.01
N THR A 225 17.67 8.96 10.87
CA THR A 225 18.61 8.01 10.27
C THR A 225 18.71 8.29 8.77
N LEU A 226 19.93 8.14 8.24
CA LEU A 226 20.17 8.12 6.80
C LEU A 226 19.94 6.70 6.28
N VAL A 227 19.26 6.58 5.15
CA VAL A 227 19.06 5.32 4.43
C VAL A 227 19.21 5.50 2.92
N ARG A 228 19.44 4.39 2.22
CA ARG A 228 19.25 4.24 0.77
C ARG A 228 18.11 3.26 0.53
N PRO A 229 16.90 3.75 0.21
CA PRO A 229 15.76 2.93 -0.17
C PRO A 229 15.91 2.35 -1.58
N TYR A 230 15.61 1.06 -1.72
CA TYR A 230 15.45 0.36 -2.99
C TYR A 230 13.98 -0.05 -3.10
N PHE A 231 13.34 0.35 -4.20
CA PHE A 231 11.91 0.21 -4.42
C PHE A 231 11.63 -0.64 -5.66
N ASP A 232 10.77 -1.63 -5.48
CA ASP A 232 10.04 -2.25 -6.58
C ASP A 232 8.58 -1.80 -6.45
N VAL A 233 8.08 -1.08 -7.45
CA VAL A 233 6.74 -0.51 -7.44
C VAL A 233 5.96 -0.90 -8.66
N SER A 234 4.64 -0.75 -8.56
CA SER A 234 3.75 -0.87 -9.69
C SER A 234 2.70 0.21 -9.73
N PHE A 235 2.27 0.57 -10.94
CA PHE A 235 1.23 1.56 -11.18
C PHE A 235 0.54 1.34 -12.53
N ILE A 236 -0.58 2.04 -12.74
CA ILE A 236 -1.27 2.11 -14.01
C ILE A 236 -0.97 3.45 -14.68
N PHE A 237 -0.59 3.40 -15.95
CA PHE A 237 -0.36 4.55 -16.79
C PHE A 237 -1.36 4.57 -17.95
N SER A 238 -1.90 5.75 -18.24
CA SER A 238 -2.80 5.99 -19.37
C SER A 238 -2.08 6.81 -20.45
N PRO A 239 -1.53 6.20 -21.52
CA PRO A 239 -0.67 6.92 -22.48
C PRO A 239 -1.33 8.08 -23.22
N GLN A 240 -2.66 8.12 -23.26
CA GLN A 240 -3.43 9.16 -23.96
C GLN A 240 -3.67 10.40 -23.11
N THR A 241 -3.86 10.22 -21.79
CA THR A 241 -4.12 11.30 -20.83
C THR A 241 -2.86 11.66 -20.02
N GLU A 242 -1.82 10.83 -20.10
CA GLU A 242 -0.62 10.88 -19.26
C GLU A 242 -0.92 10.75 -17.76
N GLU A 243 -2.08 10.18 -17.41
CA GLU A 243 -2.48 9.97 -16.01
C GLU A 243 -1.81 8.73 -15.42
N LEU A 244 -1.38 8.86 -14.16
CA LEU A 244 -0.73 7.82 -13.35
C LEU A 244 -1.58 7.55 -12.10
N GLU A 245 -1.96 6.30 -11.89
CA GLU A 245 -2.84 5.89 -10.80
C GLU A 245 -2.45 4.52 -10.22
N SER A 246 -3.07 4.15 -9.09
CA SER A 246 -2.92 2.82 -8.48
C SER A 246 -1.49 2.45 -8.11
N PHE A 247 -0.71 3.41 -7.60
CA PHE A 247 0.63 3.17 -7.06
C PHE A 247 0.60 2.13 -5.92
N SER A 248 1.49 1.15 -6.00
CA SER A 248 1.72 0.09 -5.01
C SER A 248 3.23 -0.08 -4.80
N VAL A 249 3.63 -0.29 -3.55
CA VAL A 249 5.00 -0.73 -3.22
C VAL A 249 4.99 -2.24 -3.11
N ASP A 250 5.56 -2.92 -4.10
CA ASP A 250 5.60 -4.38 -4.17
C ASP A 250 6.75 -4.92 -3.30
N HIS A 251 7.88 -4.21 -3.28
CA HIS A 251 9.01 -4.48 -2.40
C HIS A 251 9.72 -3.19 -1.97
N LEU A 252 10.24 -3.19 -0.74
CA LEU A 252 11.08 -2.13 -0.20
C LEU A 252 12.21 -2.75 0.62
N TRP A 253 13.43 -2.30 0.34
CA TRP A 253 14.61 -2.57 1.16
C TRP A 253 15.30 -1.27 1.55
N LEU A 254 15.58 -1.09 2.85
CA LEU A 254 16.32 0.07 3.35
C LEU A 254 17.75 -0.34 3.71
N ARG A 255 18.73 0.22 3.02
CA ARG A 255 20.13 0.08 3.39
C ARG A 255 20.55 1.22 4.32
N ARG A 256 21.03 0.89 5.51
CA ARG A 256 21.60 1.84 6.50
C ARG A 256 23.11 1.99 6.33
#